data_AF-A0A5N3VPD4-F1
#
_entry.id   AF-A0A5N3VPD4-F1
#
_cell.length_a   1.000
_cell.length_b   1.000
_cell.length_c   1.000
_cell.angle_alpha   90.00
_cell.angle_beta   90.00
_cell.angle_gamma   90.00
#
_symmetry.space_group_name_H-M   'P 1'
#
loop_
_entity.id
_entity.type
_entity.pdbx_description
1 polymer ?
#
loop_
_entity_poly.entity_id
_entity_poly.type
_entity_poly.pdbx_seq_one_letter_code
_entity_poly.pdbx_strand_id
1 'polypeptide(L)' 'MASWSREAVLSLYRALLRQGRQLRYTDRDFYLASIRREFRKNQKLEDPEAREKQLEKGLVFLHSKLGGII' A
#
# COMPACT_ATOMS: atom_id res chain seq x y z
N MET A 1 11.25 -8.82 -10.66
CA MET A 1 9.92 -8.19 -10.65
C MET A 1 9.09 -8.91 -9.60
N ALA A 2 8.43 -8.20 -8.69
CA ALA A 2 7.56 -8.84 -7.70
C ALA A 2 6.31 -9.36 -8.41
N SER A 3 6.18 -10.68 -8.52
CA SER A 3 5.01 -11.29 -9.13
C SER A 3 3.78 -10.98 -8.27
N TRP A 4 2.66 -10.65 -8.92
CA TRP A 4 1.41 -10.45 -8.22
C TRP A 4 0.96 -11.76 -7.57
N SER A 5 0.79 -11.73 -6.25
CA SER A 5 0.20 -12.83 -5.49
C SER A 5 -0.69 -12.29 -4.37
N ARG A 6 -1.71 -13.06 -3.98
CA ARG A 6 -2.61 -12.67 -2.88
C ARG A 6 -1.84 -12.45 -1.58
N GLU A 7 -0.82 -13.27 -1.34
CA GLU A 7 0.04 -13.16 -0.16
C GLU A 7 0.88 -11.89 -0.19
N ALA A 8 1.46 -11.53 -1.34
CA ALA A 8 2.24 -10.30 -1.51
C ALA A 8 1.39 -9.04 -1.29
N VAL A 9 0.15 -9.04 -1.77
CA VAL A 9 -0.78 -7.92 -1.56
C VAL A 9 -1.14 -7.79 -0.07
N LEU A 10 -1.44 -8.89 0.61
CA LEU A 10 -1.80 -8.88 2.03
C LEU A 10 -0.60 -8.55 2.93
N SER A 11 0.61 -9.00 2.58
CA SER A 11 1.83 -8.66 3.31
C SER A 11 2.14 -7.17 3.17
N LEU A 12 2.05 -6.62 1.95
CA LEU A 12 2.21 -5.19 1.69
C LEU A 12 1.20 -4.36 2.48
N TYR A 13 -0.09 -4.72 2.43
CA TYR A 13 -1.13 -4.03 3.18
C TYR A 13 -0.81 -3.99 4.68
N ARG A 14 -0.46 -5.13 5.29
CA ARG A 14 -0.09 -5.19 6.72
C ARG A 14 1.18 -4.38 7.02
N ALA A 15 2.17 -4.39 6.13
CA ALA A 15 3.40 -3.64 6.30
C ALA A 15 3.16 -2.12 6.32
N LEU A 16 2.32 -1.61 5.41
CA LEU A 16 1.91 -0.20 5.37
C LEU A 16 1.17 0.20 6.65
N LEU A 17 0.24 -0.63 7.13
CA LEU A 17 -0.45 -0.36 8.39
C LEU A 17 0.51 -0.35 9.59
N ARG A 18 1.53 -1.21 9.61
CA ARG A 18 2.55 -1.24 10.67
C ARG A 18 3.42 0.01 10.63
N GLN A 19 3.88 0.44 9.46
CA GLN A 19 4.62 1.69 9.30
C GLN A 19 3.77 2.90 9.68
N GLY A 20 2.48 2.91 9.31
CA GLY A 20 1.55 3.97 9.69
C GLY A 20 1.41 4.19 11.20
N ARG A 21 1.71 3.18 12.04
CA ARG A 21 1.73 3.34 13.50
C ARG A 21 2.91 4.19 14.00
N GLN A 22 3.97 4.29 13.22
CA GLN A 22 5.17 5.08 13.54
C GLN A 22 5.03 6.54 13.11
N LEU A 23 3.95 6.89 12.38
CA LEU A 23 3.66 8.27 12.01
C LEU A 23 3.42 9.13 13.25
N ARG A 24 4.11 10.26 13.31
CA ARG A 24 4.14 11.19 14.44
C ARG A 24 3.43 12.50 14.13
N TYR A 25 3.58 13.03 12.91
CA TYR A 25 3.11 14.38 12.59
C TYR A 25 1.85 14.39 11.73
N THR A 26 1.50 13.26 11.13
CA THR A 26 0.30 13.13 10.29
C THR A 26 -0.86 12.48 11.03
N ASP A 27 -2.08 12.82 10.60
CA ASP A 27 -3.29 12.16 11.10
C ASP A 27 -3.30 10.69 10.68
N ARG A 28 -3.15 9.82 11.68
CA ARG A 28 -3.10 8.37 11.50
C ARG A 28 -4.41 7.81 11.00
N ASP A 29 -5.56 8.35 11.42
CA ASP A 29 -6.86 7.87 11.00
C ASP A 29 -7.10 8.22 9.52
N PHE A 30 -6.69 9.42 9.11
CA PHE A 30 -6.70 9.80 7.70
C PHE A 30 -5.77 8.92 6.86
N TYR A 31 -4.55 8.65 7.33
CA TYR A 31 -3.63 7.74 6.65
C TYR A 31 -4.24 6.34 6.48
N LEU A 32 -4.76 5.75 7.56
CA LEU A 32 -5.39 4.43 7.53
C LEU A 32 -6.61 4.38 6.60
N ALA A 33 -7.45 5.42 6.62
CA ALA A 33 -8.59 5.56 5.72
C ALA A 33 -8.14 5.65 4.25
N SER A 34 -7.07 6.40 3.97
CA SER A 34 -6.51 6.56 2.63
C SER A 34 -5.96 5.24 2.08
N ILE A 35 -5.19 4.50 2.88
CA ILE A 35 -4.69 3.17 2.49
C ILE A 35 -5.86 2.22 2.21
N ARG A 36 -6.88 2.16 3.08
CA ARG A 36 -8.06 1.31 2.86
C ARG A 36 -8.82 1.68 1.58
N ARG A 37 -8.97 2.97 1.30
CA ARG A 37 -9.64 3.46 0.09
C ARG A 37 -8.88 3.05 -1.17
N GLU A 38 -7.57 3.20 -1.19
CA GLU A 38 -6.74 2.84 -2.36
C GLU A 38 -6.80 1.33 -2.64
N PHE A 39 -6.67 0.49 -1.61
CA PHE A 39 -6.78 -0.95 -1.77
C PHE A 39 -8.19 -1.38 -2.21
N ARG A 40 -9.26 -0.79 -1.68
CA ARG A 40 -10.64 -1.08 -2.13
C ARG A 40 -10.89 -0.68 -3.57
N LYS A 41 -10.36 0.47 -4.00
CA LYS A 41 -10.48 0.94 -5.39
C LYS A 41 -9.80 -0.06 -6.34
N ASN A 42 -8.59 -0.50 -5.98
CA ASN A 42 -7.78 -1.36 -6.83
C ASN A 42 -8.16 -2.85 -6.75
N GLN A 43 -8.94 -3.29 -5.75
CA GLN A 43 -9.47 -4.66 -5.67
C GLN A 43 -10.37 -5.03 -6.86
N LYS A 44 -11.02 -4.05 -7.48
CA LYS A 44 -11.90 -4.25 -8.64
C LYS A 44 -11.16 -4.18 -9.98
N LEU A 45 -9.85 -3.97 -9.99
CA LEU A 45 -9.06 -3.99 -11.23
C LEU A 45 -9.07 -5.41 -11.80
N GLU A 46 -9.57 -5.57 -13.01
CA GLU A 46 -9.61 -6.85 -13.72
C GLU A 46 -8.33 -7.10 -14.53
N ASP A 47 -7.68 -6.03 -15.00
CA ASP A 47 -6.44 -6.08 -15.78
C ASP A 47 -5.25 -6.59 -14.93
N PRO A 48 -4.64 -7.74 -15.28
CA PRO A 48 -3.46 -8.28 -14.60
C PRO A 48 -2.24 -7.36 -14.63
N GLU A 49 -1.99 -6.65 -15.73
CA GLU A 49 -0.83 -5.74 -15.84
C GLU A 49 -1.00 -4.55 -14.89
N ALA A 50 -2.19 -3.98 -14.83
CA ALA A 50 -2.51 -2.93 -13.88
C ALA A 50 -2.31 -3.40 -12.42
N ARG A 51 -2.66 -4.64 -12.09
CA ARG A 51 -2.45 -5.20 -10.75
C ARG A 51 -0.97 -5.28 -10.38
N GLU A 52 -0.13 -5.72 -11.31
CA GLU A 52 1.33 -5.78 -11.09
C GLU A 52 1.92 -4.39 -10.88
N LYS A 53 1.57 -3.42 -11.74
CA LYS A 53 2.04 -2.02 -11.61
C LYS A 53 1.62 -1.39 -10.28
N GLN A 54 0.39 -1.66 -9.81
CA GLN A 54 -0.08 -1.15 -8.51
C GLN A 54 0.66 -1.81 -7.34
N LEU A 55 0.95 -3.11 -7.42
CA LEU A 55 1.73 -3.80 -6.40
C LEU A 55 3.16 -3.24 -6.33
N GLU A 56 3.81 -3.07 -7.49
CA GLU A 56 5.15 -2.48 -7.59
C GLU A 56 5.18 -1.06 -7.02
N LYS A 57 4.23 -0.20 -7.40
CA LYS A 57 4.07 1.14 -6.82
C LYS A 57 3.96 1.10 -5.30
N GLY A 58 3.16 0.18 -4.76
CA GLY A 58 2.98 0.05 -3.32
C GLY A 58 4.24 -0.43 -2.60
N LEU A 59 5.01 -1.35 -3.20
CA LEU A 59 6.32 -1.77 -2.68
C LEU A 59 7.33 -0.63 -2.66
N VAL A 60 7.40 0.16 -3.74
CA VAL A 60 8.25 1.35 -3.81
C VAL A 60 7.83 2.36 -2.74
N PHE A 61 6.53 2.58 -2.55
CA PHE A 61 6.01 3.47 -1.50
C PHE A 61 6.40 3.00 -0.09
N LEU A 62 6.35 1.69 0.18
CA LEU A 62 6.80 1.13 1.45
C LEU A 62 8.32 1.32 1.64
N HIS A 63 9.11 1.03 0.60
CA HIS A 63 10.58 1.09 0.66
C HIS A 63 11.10 2.53 0.78
N SER A 64 10.41 3.50 0.18
CA SER A 64 10.72 4.93 0.27
C SER A 64 10.25 5.58 1.58
N LYS A 65 9.96 4.79 2.61
CA LYS A 65 9.40 5.25 3.90
C LYS A 65 8.13 6.08 3.69
N LEU A 66 7.14 5.48 3.04
CA LEU A 66 5.85 6.09 2.75
C LEU A 66 5.94 7.36 1.89
N GLY A 67 6.99 7.50 1.06
CA GLY A 67 7.21 8.71 0.26
C GLY A 67 7.56 9.94 1.10
N GLY A 68 8.14 9.75 2.29
CA GLY A 68 8.54 10.84 3.19
C GLY A 68 7.47 11.31 4.17
N ILE A 69 6.38 10.55 4.34
CA ILE A 69 5.40 10.82 5.39
C ILE A 69 6.01 10.46 6.75
N ILE A 70 6.02 11.42 7.69
CA ILE A 70 6.61 11.30 9.04
C ILE A 70 5.54 11.50 10.11
#